data_AF-A0A6N7IXY8-F1
#
_entry.id   AF-A0A6N7IXY8-F1
#
_cell.length_a   1.000
_cell.length_b   1.000
_cell.length_c   1.000
_cell.angle_alpha   90.00
_cell.angle_beta   90.00
_cell.angle_gamma   90.00
#
_symmetry.space_group_name_H-M   'P 1'
#
loop_
_entity.id
_entity.type
_entity.pdbx_description
1 polymer ?
#
loop_
_entity_poly.entity_id
_entity_poly.type
_entity_poly.pdbx_seq_one_letter_code
_entity_poly.pdbx_strand_id
1 'polypeptide(L)'
;MAMNINVNVSSSGLRAGSRTYKIPDIKTQKVDLTQKMHHYEGYRIPDGTDMSKLSNAHIVMNSKGEKYVVSEKTAQQMESDLNKYSMEQFAPVEQLNAQSTKEAAEKTASDMSKIYQVIARMCRGDSVPFSDEQRLIKFDPRIYQMAKNAQTMEKNLKKKTKKYGSLWDEKEEKEWRNLQNGLNEISDQALSVASNNTRVFAGAQADSIEDLGDLPEDFSQSDLSADGHIDLTV
;
A
#
# COMPACT_ATOMS: atom_id res chain seq x y z
N MET A 1 -8.65 -8.34 -17.27
CA MET A 1 -7.54 -7.95 -18.15
C MET A 1 -6.65 -6.98 -17.38
N ALA A 2 -5.34 -7.25 -17.19
CA ALA A 2 -4.45 -6.32 -16.51
C ALA A 2 -4.50 -4.92 -17.18
N MET A 3 -4.79 -3.87 -16.41
CA MET A 3 -4.70 -2.50 -16.92
C MET A 3 -3.22 -2.11 -17.01
N ASN A 4 -2.78 -1.69 -18.19
CA ASN A 4 -1.44 -1.18 -18.43
C ASN A 4 -1.50 0.35 -18.42
N ILE A 5 -0.81 1.00 -17.49
CA ILE A 5 -0.55 2.45 -17.60
C ILE A 5 0.80 2.64 -18.26
N ASN A 6 0.79 3.22 -19.47
CA ASN A 6 1.98 3.66 -20.16
C ASN A 6 2.32 5.08 -19.71
N VAL A 7 3.34 5.23 -18.87
CA VAL A 7 3.88 6.54 -18.53
C VAL A 7 5.10 6.80 -19.41
N ASN A 8 5.02 7.83 -20.24
CA ASN A 8 6.14 8.26 -21.07
C ASN A 8 7.00 9.22 -20.23
N VAL A 9 8.22 8.80 -19.88
CA VAL A 9 9.16 9.64 -19.12
C VAL A 9 10.21 10.17 -20.12
N SER A 10 10.14 11.47 -20.41
CA SER A 10 11.04 12.22 -21.27
C SER A 10 12.39 12.45 -20.59
N SER A 11 13.40 12.43 -21.45
CA SER A 11 14.82 12.31 -21.17
C SER A 11 15.47 13.60 -20.67
N SER A 12 15.92 13.61 -19.41
CA SER A 12 17.03 14.49 -18.99
C SER A 12 17.85 14.00 -17.78
N GLY A 13 17.69 12.75 -17.33
CA GLY A 13 18.60 12.23 -16.29
C GLY A 13 18.32 10.82 -15.75
N LEU A 14 17.12 10.28 -15.96
CA LEU A 14 16.78 8.88 -15.64
C LEU A 14 16.45 8.16 -16.94
N ARG A 15 16.86 6.88 -17.06
CA ARG A 15 16.65 5.99 -18.22
C ARG A 15 15.40 6.36 -19.02
N ALA A 16 15.61 6.89 -20.23
CA ALA A 16 14.56 7.23 -21.16
C ALA A 16 13.79 5.96 -21.57
N GLY A 17 12.45 6.01 -21.52
CA GLY A 17 11.60 4.91 -21.98
C GLY A 17 10.18 4.97 -21.40
N SER A 18 9.22 4.43 -22.14
CA SER A 18 7.86 4.17 -21.65
C SER A 18 7.92 3.17 -20.50
N ARG A 19 7.53 3.58 -19.29
CA ARG A 19 7.33 2.66 -18.15
C ARG A 19 5.89 2.19 -18.18
N THR A 20 5.69 0.89 -18.40
CA THR A 20 4.37 0.26 -18.28
C THR A 20 4.24 -0.34 -16.89
N TYR A 21 3.38 0.25 -16.06
CA TYR A 21 3.03 -0.36 -14.77
C TYR A 21 1.85 -1.29 -15.01
N LYS A 22 2.07 -2.58 -14.72
CA LYS A 22 1.02 -3.60 -14.76
C LYS A 22 0.21 -3.48 -13.49
N ILE A 23 -1.05 -3.14 -13.62
CA ILE A 23 -2.03 -3.25 -12.54
C ILE A 23 -2.53 -4.69 -12.58
N PRO A 24 -2.39 -5.48 -11.50
CA PRO A 24 -3.10 -6.75 -11.38
C PRO A 24 -4.60 -6.49 -11.60
N ASP A 25 -5.28 -7.44 -12.22
CA ASP A 25 -6.68 -7.28 -12.60
C ASP A 25 -7.60 -7.35 -11.36
N ILE A 26 -7.63 -6.26 -10.61
CA ILE A 26 -8.26 -6.21 -9.30
C ILE A 26 -9.80 -6.05 -9.43
N LYS A 27 -10.29 -5.46 -10.53
CA LYS A 27 -11.70 -5.04 -10.69
C LYS A 27 -12.71 -6.16 -10.95
N THR A 28 -12.29 -7.37 -11.33
CA THR A 28 -13.23 -8.35 -11.90
C THR A 28 -12.98 -9.80 -11.54
N GLN A 29 -12.14 -10.08 -10.54
CA GLN A 29 -12.07 -11.44 -10.05
C GLN A 29 -13.35 -11.70 -9.24
N LYS A 30 -14.37 -12.27 -9.89
CA LYS A 30 -15.30 -13.19 -9.22
C LYS A 30 -14.40 -14.30 -8.67
N VAL A 31 -13.79 -14.04 -7.52
CA VAL A 31 -13.01 -15.07 -6.84
C VAL A 31 -14.04 -16.09 -6.43
N ASP A 32 -13.92 -17.28 -6.97
CA ASP A 32 -14.68 -18.41 -6.46
C ASP A 32 -14.21 -18.64 -5.02
N LEU A 33 -14.96 -18.09 -4.06
CA LEU A 33 -14.62 -18.16 -2.66
C LEU A 33 -14.75 -19.59 -2.14
N THR A 34 -15.55 -20.43 -2.79
CA THR A 34 -15.81 -21.81 -2.35
C THR A 34 -14.53 -22.65 -2.28
N GLN A 35 -13.55 -22.40 -3.15
CA GLN A 35 -12.26 -23.10 -3.11
C GLN A 35 -11.32 -22.60 -2.00
N LYS A 36 -11.63 -21.44 -1.40
CA LYS A 36 -10.82 -20.81 -0.34
C LYS A 36 -11.44 -20.95 1.05
N MET A 37 -12.64 -21.53 1.13
CA MET A 37 -13.40 -21.65 2.37
C MET A 37 -13.22 -23.06 2.92
N HIS A 38 -12.92 -23.12 4.22
CA HIS A 38 -12.94 -24.36 4.97
C HIS A 38 -14.36 -24.65 5.47
N HIS A 39 -14.56 -25.87 5.95
CA HIS A 39 -15.77 -26.23 6.68
C HIS A 39 -15.74 -25.56 8.06
N TYR A 40 -16.80 -24.83 8.40
CA TYR A 40 -16.94 -24.16 9.69
C TYR A 40 -18.25 -24.62 10.32
N GLU A 41 -18.21 -24.93 11.61
CA GLU A 41 -19.37 -25.40 12.36
C GLU A 41 -19.61 -24.47 13.55
N GLY A 42 -20.88 -24.26 13.90
CA GLY A 42 -21.25 -23.46 15.06
C GLY A 42 -22.68 -23.72 15.53
N TYR A 43 -22.91 -23.42 16.80
CA TYR A 43 -24.25 -23.45 17.41
C TYR A 43 -24.86 -22.06 17.38
N ARG A 44 -26.08 -21.97 16.89
CA ARG A 44 -26.86 -20.75 16.85
C ARG A 44 -27.14 -20.27 18.26
N ILE A 45 -26.94 -18.98 18.54
CA ILE A 45 -27.31 -18.37 19.82
C ILE A 45 -28.78 -17.94 19.72
N PRO A 46 -29.69 -18.53 20.52
CA PRO A 46 -31.10 -18.14 20.52
C PRO A 46 -31.31 -16.69 20.96
N ASP A 47 -32.42 -16.09 20.51
CA ASP A 47 -32.83 -14.79 20.98
C ASP A 47 -33.19 -14.84 22.48
N GLY A 48 -32.63 -13.89 23.25
CA GLY A 48 -32.84 -13.83 24.71
C GLY A 48 -31.79 -14.59 25.53
N THR A 49 -30.81 -15.24 24.91
CA THR A 49 -29.67 -15.81 25.64
C THR A 49 -28.93 -14.75 26.44
N ASP A 50 -28.63 -15.07 27.71
CA ASP A 50 -27.83 -14.22 28.58
C ASP A 50 -26.37 -14.20 28.10
N MET A 51 -26.01 -13.14 27.36
CA MET A 51 -24.68 -12.96 26.80
C MET A 51 -23.57 -12.90 27.85
N SER A 52 -23.89 -12.63 29.14
CA SER A 52 -22.87 -12.64 30.20
C SER A 52 -22.29 -14.03 30.43
N LYS A 53 -23.03 -15.09 30.12
CA LYS A 53 -22.57 -16.48 30.17
C LYS A 53 -21.61 -16.85 29.03
N LEU A 54 -21.55 -16.03 27.98
CA LEU A 54 -20.76 -16.26 26.76
C LEU A 54 -19.55 -15.34 26.66
N SER A 55 -19.13 -14.69 27.76
CA SER A 55 -18.10 -13.64 27.74
C SER A 55 -16.76 -14.05 27.11
N ASN A 56 -16.44 -15.34 27.15
CA ASN A 56 -15.20 -15.90 26.64
C ASN A 56 -15.40 -16.77 25.39
N ALA A 57 -16.64 -16.90 24.90
CA ALA A 57 -16.94 -17.68 23.71
C ALA A 57 -16.50 -16.93 22.43
N HIS A 58 -16.09 -17.68 21.41
CA HIS A 58 -15.87 -17.11 20.08
C HIS A 58 -17.23 -16.97 19.39
N ILE A 59 -17.68 -15.73 19.22
CA ILE A 59 -18.98 -15.44 18.62
C ILE A 59 -18.76 -14.86 17.23
N VAL A 60 -19.36 -15.51 16.23
CA VAL A 60 -19.40 -15.03 14.84
C VAL A 60 -20.83 -14.61 14.53
N MET A 61 -20.98 -13.53 13.77
CA MET A 61 -22.29 -13.07 13.28
C MET A 61 -22.30 -13.15 11.76
N ASN A 62 -23.33 -13.79 11.20
CA ASN A 62 -23.52 -13.88 9.75
C ASN A 62 -24.22 -12.64 9.18
N SER A 63 -24.37 -12.58 7.85
CA SER A 63 -24.99 -11.43 7.17
C SER A 63 -26.47 -11.23 7.49
N LYS A 64 -27.17 -12.27 8.00
CA LYS A 64 -28.56 -12.20 8.44
C LYS A 64 -28.71 -11.68 9.88
N GLY A 65 -27.61 -11.47 10.59
CA GLY A 65 -27.61 -11.07 11.99
C GLY A 65 -27.75 -12.24 12.97
N GLU A 66 -27.75 -13.48 12.48
CA GLU A 66 -27.72 -14.67 13.32
C GLU A 66 -26.32 -14.78 13.94
N LYS A 67 -26.28 -15.14 15.23
CA LYS A 67 -25.02 -15.28 15.97
C LYS A 67 -24.75 -16.75 16.23
N TYR A 68 -23.48 -17.13 16.13
CA TYR A 68 -23.02 -18.49 16.33
C TYR A 68 -21.89 -18.50 17.36
N VAL A 69 -21.94 -19.45 18.28
CA VAL A 69 -20.76 -19.85 19.05
C VAL A 69 -20.00 -20.86 18.22
N VAL A 70 -18.72 -20.59 18.00
CA VAL A 70 -17.80 -21.48 17.28
C VAL A 70 -16.71 -21.98 18.24
N SER A 71 -16.12 -23.13 17.93
CA SER A 71 -14.97 -23.64 18.68
C SER A 71 -13.75 -22.75 18.48
N GLU A 72 -12.79 -22.83 19.40
CA GLU A 72 -11.51 -22.12 19.28
C GLU A 72 -10.80 -22.49 17.97
N LYS A 73 -10.80 -23.77 17.59
CA LYS A 73 -10.21 -24.24 16.33
C LYS A 73 -10.91 -23.65 15.11
N THR A 74 -12.24 -23.60 15.10
CA THR A 74 -13.01 -22.97 14.01
C THR A 74 -12.67 -21.48 13.92
N ALA A 75 -12.64 -20.77 15.06
CA ALA A 75 -12.26 -19.36 15.10
C ALA A 75 -10.83 -19.12 14.57
N GLN A 76 -9.86 -19.92 15.01
CA GLN A 76 -8.48 -19.86 14.53
C GLN A 76 -8.36 -20.18 13.03
N GLN A 77 -9.11 -21.17 12.54
CA GLN A 77 -9.14 -21.51 11.12
C GLN A 77 -9.73 -20.37 10.28
N MET A 78 -10.85 -19.78 10.73
CA MET A 78 -11.46 -18.63 10.07
C MET A 78 -10.48 -17.45 10.00
N GLU A 79 -9.78 -17.14 11.11
CA GLU A 79 -8.77 -16.08 11.15
C GLU A 79 -7.58 -16.38 10.21
N SER A 80 -7.08 -17.61 10.22
CA SER A 80 -5.99 -18.06 9.34
C SER A 80 -6.36 -17.89 7.86
N ASP A 81 -7.57 -18.33 7.48
CA ASP A 81 -8.08 -18.22 6.12
C ASP A 81 -8.27 -16.76 5.70
N LEU A 82 -8.82 -15.94 6.59
CA LEU A 82 -9.00 -14.50 6.37
C LEU A 82 -7.66 -13.80 6.20
N ASN A 83 -6.67 -14.11 7.04
CA ASN A 83 -5.33 -13.56 6.95
C ASN A 83 -4.65 -13.95 5.64
N LYS A 84 -4.71 -15.23 5.26
CA LYS A 84 -4.17 -15.71 3.98
C LYS A 84 -4.82 -15.02 2.80
N TYR A 85 -6.15 -14.93 2.79
CA TYR A 85 -6.90 -14.23 1.75
C TYR A 85 -6.54 -12.75 1.67
N SER A 86 -6.45 -12.09 2.83
CA SER A 86 -6.05 -10.69 2.94
C SER A 86 -4.65 -10.47 2.36
N MET A 87 -3.67 -11.29 2.73
CA MET A 87 -2.32 -11.21 2.16
C MET A 87 -2.33 -11.30 0.63
N GLU A 88 -3.10 -12.23 0.06
CA GLU A 88 -3.24 -12.36 -1.39
C GLU A 88 -3.88 -11.11 -2.04
N GLN A 89 -4.89 -10.51 -1.40
CA GLN A 89 -5.56 -9.29 -1.90
C GLN A 89 -4.67 -8.04 -1.78
N PHE A 90 -3.86 -7.94 -0.73
CA PHE A 90 -3.05 -6.76 -0.43
C PHE A 90 -1.66 -6.81 -1.07
N ALA A 91 -1.16 -7.96 -1.52
CA ALA A 91 0.13 -8.08 -2.21
C ALA A 91 0.28 -7.11 -3.42
N PRO A 92 -0.72 -6.91 -4.30
CA PRO A 92 -0.70 -5.86 -5.32
C PRO A 92 -0.51 -4.43 -4.79
N VAL A 93 -1.14 -4.11 -3.65
CA VAL A 93 -1.06 -2.79 -3.01
C VAL A 93 0.35 -2.55 -2.50
N GLU A 94 0.93 -3.55 -1.83
CA GLU A 94 2.32 -3.50 -1.37
C GLU A 94 3.29 -3.30 -2.53
N GLN A 95 3.07 -3.99 -3.66
CA GLN A 95 3.89 -3.84 -4.85
C GLN A 95 3.82 -2.41 -5.44
N LEU A 96 2.62 -1.81 -5.48
CA LEU A 96 2.43 -0.43 -5.95
C LEU A 96 3.08 0.60 -5.01
N ASN A 97 3.00 0.37 -3.70
CA ASN A 97 3.67 1.21 -2.71
C ASN A 97 5.20 1.09 -2.83
N ALA A 98 5.72 -0.12 -3.04
CA ALA A 98 7.15 -0.35 -3.29
C ALA A 98 7.62 0.33 -4.60
N GLN A 99 6.78 0.33 -5.64
CA GLN A 99 7.08 1.08 -6.86
C GLN A 99 7.09 2.59 -6.61
N SER A 100 6.08 3.13 -5.94
CA SER A 100 5.98 4.55 -5.63
C SER A 100 7.18 5.06 -4.81
N THR A 101 7.60 4.29 -3.81
CA THR A 101 8.78 4.60 -3.00
C THR A 101 10.07 4.55 -3.81
N LYS A 102 10.22 3.56 -4.70
CA LYS A 102 11.36 3.47 -5.61
C LYS A 102 11.45 4.66 -6.56
N GLU A 103 10.33 5.03 -7.18
CA GLU A 103 10.25 6.19 -8.08
C GLU A 103 10.60 7.49 -7.35
N ALA A 104 10.09 7.67 -6.12
CA ALA A 104 10.39 8.84 -5.30
C ALA A 104 11.89 8.90 -4.90
N ALA A 105 12.48 7.75 -4.57
CA ALA A 105 13.91 7.64 -4.29
C ALA A 105 14.76 7.97 -5.54
N GLU A 106 14.36 7.47 -6.71
CA GLU A 106 15.00 7.79 -7.99
C GLU A 106 14.95 9.29 -8.31
N LYS A 107 13.78 9.94 -8.15
CA LYS A 107 13.63 11.39 -8.34
C LYS A 107 14.50 12.18 -7.36
N THR A 108 14.52 11.78 -6.09
CA THR A 108 15.34 12.41 -5.06
C THR A 108 16.82 12.30 -5.40
N ALA A 109 17.30 11.12 -5.80
CA ALA A 109 18.69 10.93 -6.20
C ALA A 109 19.07 11.78 -7.44
N SER A 110 18.18 11.88 -8.42
CA SER A 110 18.35 12.75 -9.59
C SER A 110 18.44 14.23 -9.20
N ASP A 111 17.50 14.73 -8.38
CA ASP A 111 17.51 16.11 -7.92
C ASP A 111 18.76 16.43 -7.11
N MET A 112 19.21 15.51 -6.24
CA MET A 112 20.46 15.64 -5.51
C MET A 112 21.67 15.74 -6.44
N SER A 113 21.75 14.89 -7.48
CA SER A 113 22.81 14.97 -8.49
C SER A 113 22.82 16.33 -9.21
N LYS A 114 21.64 16.84 -9.57
CA LYS A 114 21.50 18.18 -10.19
C LYS A 114 21.96 19.29 -9.23
N ILE A 115 21.62 19.21 -7.94
CA ILE A 115 22.10 20.14 -6.91
C ILE A 115 23.63 20.15 -6.82
N TYR A 116 24.27 18.97 -6.76
CA TYR A 116 25.74 18.90 -6.75
C TYR A 116 26.36 19.46 -8.03
N GLN A 117 25.71 19.28 -9.19
CA GLN A 117 26.16 19.90 -10.44
C GLN A 117 26.02 21.43 -10.40
N VAL A 118 24.96 21.99 -9.80
CA VAL A 118 24.83 23.44 -9.58
C VAL A 118 25.99 23.95 -8.74
N ILE A 119 26.24 23.32 -7.58
CA ILE A 119 27.36 23.68 -6.70
C ILE A 119 28.68 23.62 -7.48
N ALA A 120 28.92 22.55 -8.23
CA ALA A 120 30.15 22.40 -9.00
C ALA A 120 30.30 23.42 -10.15
N ARG A 121 29.20 23.87 -10.77
CA ARG A 121 29.22 24.97 -11.76
C ARG A 121 29.55 26.29 -11.07
N MET A 122 28.91 26.58 -9.93
CA MET A 122 29.19 27.77 -9.13
C MET A 122 30.64 27.81 -8.66
N CYS A 123 31.16 26.73 -8.07
CA CYS A 123 32.56 26.64 -7.62
C CYS A 123 33.58 26.71 -8.77
N ARG A 124 33.18 26.53 -10.03
CA ARG A 124 34.05 26.78 -11.19
C ARG A 124 34.02 28.24 -11.66
N GLY A 125 33.24 29.10 -11.02
CA GLY A 125 33.00 30.48 -11.46
C GLY A 125 32.03 30.58 -12.64
N ASP A 126 31.36 29.49 -13.03
CA ASP A 126 30.43 29.51 -14.15
C ASP A 126 29.08 30.10 -13.74
N SER A 127 28.36 30.70 -14.70
CA SER A 127 27.02 31.25 -14.48
C SER A 127 25.98 30.14 -14.53
N VAL A 128 25.16 30.08 -13.49
CA VAL A 128 24.03 29.18 -13.36
C VAL A 128 22.73 29.99 -13.46
N PRO A 129 21.63 29.44 -14.00
CA PRO A 129 20.33 30.11 -14.02
C PRO A 129 19.78 30.38 -12.62
N PHE A 130 18.97 31.42 -12.49
CA PHE A 130 18.34 31.77 -11.22
C PHE A 130 17.44 30.66 -10.67
N SER A 131 16.71 29.94 -11.54
CA SER A 131 15.86 28.81 -11.13
C SER A 131 16.65 27.71 -10.42
N ASP A 132 17.84 27.39 -10.91
CA ASP A 132 18.74 26.38 -10.35
C ASP A 132 19.37 26.88 -9.03
N GLU A 133 19.77 28.16 -8.95
CA GLU A 133 20.23 28.77 -7.69
C GLU A 133 19.13 28.72 -6.61
N GLN A 134 17.86 28.97 -6.97
CA GLN A 134 16.72 28.84 -6.06
C GLN A 134 16.51 27.41 -5.56
N ARG A 135 16.75 26.40 -6.39
CA ARG A 135 16.72 24.99 -5.96
C ARG A 135 17.82 24.70 -4.92
N LEU A 136 19.03 25.22 -5.12
CA LEU A 136 20.12 25.11 -4.15
C LEU A 136 19.82 25.86 -2.84
N ILE A 137 19.22 27.05 -2.91
CA ILE A 137 18.77 27.80 -1.70
C ILE A 137 17.75 26.99 -0.91
N LYS A 138 16.77 26.38 -1.58
CA LYS A 138 15.76 25.53 -0.93
C LYS A 138 16.36 24.26 -0.33
N PHE A 139 17.42 23.73 -0.94
CA PHE A 139 18.15 22.58 -0.44
C PHE A 139 18.95 22.92 0.82
N ASP A 140 19.87 23.88 0.72
CA ASP A 140 20.61 24.41 1.86
C ASP A 140 21.13 25.84 1.58
N PRO A 141 20.57 26.87 2.27
CA PRO A 141 21.00 28.26 2.11
C PRO A 141 22.47 28.51 2.47
N ARG A 142 23.04 27.75 3.40
CA ARG A 142 24.45 27.90 3.81
C ARG A 142 25.38 27.36 2.71
N ILE A 143 25.06 26.20 2.14
CA ILE A 143 25.80 25.66 1.00
C ILE A 143 25.71 26.61 -0.19
N TYR A 144 24.52 27.19 -0.45
CA TYR A 144 24.37 28.23 -1.47
C TYR A 144 25.33 29.40 -1.27
N GLN A 145 25.39 29.98 -0.06
CA GLN A 145 26.27 31.11 0.23
C GLN A 145 27.75 30.75 0.01
N MET A 146 28.18 29.58 0.48
CA MET A 146 29.55 29.09 0.24
C MET A 146 29.85 28.96 -1.26
N ALA A 147 28.95 28.33 -2.01
CA ALA A 147 29.07 28.18 -3.46
C ALA A 147 29.09 29.54 -4.18
N LYS A 148 28.31 30.52 -3.71
CA LYS A 148 28.26 31.88 -4.28
C LYS A 148 29.53 32.67 -4.03
N ASN A 149 30.11 32.54 -2.83
CA ASN A 149 31.39 33.15 -2.49
C ASN A 149 32.52 32.56 -3.35
N ALA A 150 32.57 31.23 -3.47
CA ALA A 150 33.51 30.54 -4.35
C ALA A 150 33.34 30.96 -5.83
N GLN A 151 32.09 31.06 -6.29
CA GLN A 151 31.78 31.52 -7.65
C GLN A 151 32.34 32.92 -7.92
N THR A 152 32.17 33.85 -6.99
CA THR A 152 32.64 35.24 -7.15
C THR A 152 34.17 35.31 -7.17
N MET A 153 34.83 34.59 -6.27
CA MET A 153 36.30 34.50 -6.22
C MET A 153 36.87 33.94 -7.54
N GLU A 154 36.34 32.82 -8.01
CA GLU A 154 36.78 32.15 -9.25
C GLU A 154 36.50 32.98 -10.51
N LYS A 155 35.36 33.68 -10.56
CA LYS A 155 35.04 34.62 -11.65
C LYS A 155 36.07 35.73 -11.78
N ASN A 156 36.57 36.25 -10.65
CA ASN A 156 37.58 37.31 -10.65
C ASN A 156 38.95 36.81 -11.13
N LEU A 157 39.24 35.50 -10.97
CA LEU A 157 40.49 34.88 -11.41
C LEU A 157 40.45 34.45 -12.89
N LYS A 158 39.26 34.24 -13.47
CA LYS A 158 39.09 33.67 -14.81
C LYS A 158 38.79 34.73 -15.88
N LYS A 159 39.46 34.62 -17.03
CA LYS A 159 39.20 35.45 -18.22
C LYS A 159 37.90 35.12 -18.95
N LYS A 160 37.38 33.89 -18.80
CA LYS A 160 36.17 33.40 -19.47
C LYS A 160 35.37 32.51 -18.52
N THR A 161 34.05 32.71 -18.51
CA THR A 161 33.09 31.92 -17.71
C THR A 161 32.06 31.29 -18.63
N LYS A 162 31.64 30.06 -18.37
CA LYS A 162 30.54 29.43 -19.10
C LYS A 162 29.19 29.87 -18.55
N LYS A 163 28.18 29.95 -19.43
CA LYS A 163 26.78 30.13 -19.04
C LYS A 163 26.05 28.83 -19.31
N TYR A 164 25.40 28.28 -18.29
CA TYR A 164 24.65 27.04 -18.41
C TYR A 164 23.14 27.32 -18.51
N GLY A 165 22.42 26.44 -19.22
CA GLY A 165 20.97 26.31 -19.12
C GLY A 165 20.56 25.60 -17.83
N SER A 166 19.25 25.65 -17.52
CA SER A 166 18.69 25.05 -16.31
C SER A 166 18.80 23.53 -16.36
N LEU A 167 19.10 22.91 -15.22
CA LEU A 167 19.09 21.46 -15.05
C LEU A 167 17.68 20.88 -14.85
N TRP A 168 16.70 21.74 -14.59
CA TRP A 168 15.31 21.33 -14.40
C TRP A 168 14.47 21.78 -15.60
N ASP A 169 13.81 20.82 -16.24
CA ASP A 169 12.82 21.06 -17.29
C ASP A 169 11.41 20.98 -16.70
N GLU A 170 10.53 21.92 -17.10
CA GLU A 170 9.13 21.92 -16.72
C GLU A 170 8.40 20.66 -17.24
N LYS A 171 8.81 20.14 -18.40
CA LYS A 171 8.24 18.90 -18.94
C LYS A 171 8.56 17.70 -18.05
N GLU A 172 9.83 17.56 -17.65
CA GLU A 172 10.28 16.50 -16.74
C GLU A 172 9.52 16.56 -15.40
N GLU A 173 9.33 17.76 -14.83
CA GLU A 173 8.61 17.93 -13.57
C GLU A 173 7.10 17.62 -13.71
N LYS A 174 6.49 17.96 -14.85
CA LYS A 174 5.09 17.63 -15.14
C LYS A 174 4.88 16.13 -15.29
N GLU A 175 5.78 15.45 -15.99
CA GLU A 175 5.74 13.99 -16.16
C GLU A 175 5.91 13.27 -14.83
N TRP A 176 6.84 13.74 -13.98
CA TRP A 176 6.99 13.24 -12.61
C TRP A 176 5.68 13.37 -11.81
N ARG A 177 5.03 14.55 -11.85
CA ARG A 177 3.75 14.77 -11.16
C ARG A 177 2.65 13.84 -11.69
N ASN A 178 2.58 13.65 -13.01
CA ASN A 178 1.61 12.75 -13.62
C ASN A 178 1.85 11.29 -13.20
N LEU A 179 3.12 10.86 -13.16
CA LEU A 179 3.50 9.53 -12.69
C LEU A 179 3.08 9.32 -11.23
N GLN A 180 3.43 10.27 -10.36
CA GLN A 180 3.11 10.20 -8.94
C GLN A 180 1.60 10.17 -8.70
N ASN A 181 0.83 11.03 -9.39
CA ASN A 181 -0.63 11.03 -9.29
C ASN A 181 -1.23 9.70 -9.78
N GLY A 182 -0.76 9.20 -10.92
CA GLY A 182 -1.22 7.92 -11.47
C GLY A 182 -0.95 6.75 -10.51
N LEU A 183 0.25 6.68 -9.92
CA LEU A 183 0.59 5.64 -8.95
C LEU A 183 -0.28 5.72 -7.69
N ASN A 184 -0.54 6.92 -7.17
CA ASN A 184 -1.41 7.13 -6.02
C ASN A 184 -2.86 6.69 -6.33
N GLU A 185 -3.42 7.14 -7.45
CA GLU A 185 -4.78 6.77 -7.86
C GLU A 185 -4.95 5.26 -8.02
N ILE A 186 -3.96 4.57 -8.57
CA ILE A 186 -3.99 3.11 -8.68
C ILE A 186 -3.90 2.45 -7.31
N SER A 187 -3.00 2.92 -6.44
CA SER A 187 -2.84 2.38 -5.09
C SER A 187 -4.14 2.51 -4.29
N ASP A 188 -4.81 3.67 -4.36
CA ASP A 188 -6.09 3.91 -3.71
C ASP A 188 -7.20 2.98 -4.25
N GLN A 189 -7.26 2.80 -5.58
CA GLN A 189 -8.19 1.85 -6.19
C GLN A 189 -7.92 0.41 -5.76
N ALA A 190 -6.64 0.00 -5.75
CA ALA A 190 -6.24 -1.33 -5.34
C ALA A 190 -6.58 -1.60 -3.86
N LEU A 191 -6.31 -0.63 -2.99
CA LEU A 191 -6.62 -0.68 -1.56
C LEU A 191 -8.13 -0.82 -1.31
N SER A 192 -8.94 -0.02 -2.02
CA SER A 192 -10.41 -0.06 -1.92
C SER A 192 -10.95 -1.44 -2.28
N VAL A 193 -10.46 -2.02 -3.38
CA VAL A 193 -10.92 -3.34 -3.79
C VAL A 193 -10.40 -4.45 -2.90
N ALA A 194 -9.12 -4.42 -2.49
CA ALA A 194 -8.58 -5.40 -1.55
C ALA A 194 -9.38 -5.41 -0.24
N SER A 195 -9.67 -4.23 0.30
CA SER A 195 -10.49 -4.07 1.50
C SER A 195 -11.91 -4.60 1.31
N ASN A 196 -12.56 -4.29 0.18
CA ASN A 196 -13.89 -4.79 -0.14
C ASN A 196 -13.91 -6.32 -0.27
N ASN A 197 -12.94 -6.89 -0.97
CA ASN A 197 -12.83 -8.33 -1.17
C ASN A 197 -12.62 -9.06 0.16
N THR A 198 -11.71 -8.56 1.02
CA THR A 198 -11.50 -9.14 2.36
C THR A 198 -12.75 -9.06 3.21
N ARG A 199 -13.52 -7.97 3.13
CA ARG A 199 -14.82 -7.85 3.81
C ARG A 199 -15.85 -8.84 3.29
N VAL A 200 -15.96 -8.99 1.97
CA VAL A 200 -16.88 -9.95 1.34
C VAL A 200 -16.49 -11.39 1.74
N PHE A 201 -15.20 -11.70 1.79
CA PHE A 201 -14.71 -13.01 2.24
C PHE A 201 -15.06 -13.29 3.69
N ALA A 202 -14.81 -12.34 4.61
CA ALA A 202 -15.20 -12.49 6.02
C ALA A 202 -16.71 -12.70 6.19
N GLY A 203 -17.53 -11.97 5.43
CA GLY A 203 -18.98 -12.18 5.41
C GLY A 203 -19.37 -13.56 4.89
N ALA A 204 -18.73 -14.02 3.80
CA ALA A 204 -18.96 -15.36 3.27
C ALA A 204 -18.59 -16.45 4.28
N GLN A 205 -17.47 -16.32 5.01
CA GLN A 205 -17.08 -17.29 6.05
C GLN A 205 -18.14 -17.40 7.14
N ALA A 206 -18.70 -16.27 7.57
CA ALA A 206 -19.77 -16.26 8.56
C ALA A 206 -21.09 -16.85 8.01
N ASP A 207 -21.40 -16.62 6.73
CA ASP A 207 -22.59 -17.15 6.06
C ASP A 207 -22.50 -18.65 5.75
N SER A 208 -21.29 -19.21 5.67
CA SER A 208 -21.05 -20.63 5.39
C SER A 208 -20.91 -21.49 6.64
N ILE A 209 -21.13 -20.93 7.83
CA ILE A 209 -21.15 -21.72 9.07
C ILE A 209 -22.28 -22.75 8.95
N GLU A 210 -21.93 -24.02 9.07
CA GLU A 210 -22.89 -25.10 9.24
C GLU A 210 -23.57 -24.94 10.60
N ASP A 211 -24.89 -24.82 10.55
CA ASP A 211 -25.74 -24.68 11.72
C ASP A 211 -25.95 -26.03 12.38
N LEU A 212 -25.30 -26.24 13.53
CA LEU A 212 -25.42 -27.47 14.32
C LEU A 212 -26.68 -27.50 15.20
N GLY A 213 -27.52 -26.46 15.13
CA GLY A 213 -28.70 -26.26 15.96
C GLY A 213 -28.49 -25.17 17.02
N ASP A 214 -29.49 -25.03 17.89
CA ASP A 214 -29.45 -24.05 18.98
C ASP A 214 -28.40 -24.43 20.03
N LEU A 215 -27.73 -23.41 20.57
CA LEU A 215 -26.79 -23.54 21.67
C LEU A 215 -27.51 -24.19 22.88
N PRO A 216 -26.95 -25.27 23.46
CA PRO A 216 -27.55 -25.94 24.61
C PRO A 216 -27.72 -25.01 25.82
N GLU A 217 -28.79 -25.21 26.59
CA GLU A 217 -29.09 -24.39 27.77
C GLU A 217 -28.04 -24.51 28.88
N ASP A 218 -27.37 -25.65 28.96
CA ASP A 218 -26.31 -26.00 29.90
C ASP A 218 -24.90 -25.76 29.37
N PHE A 219 -24.78 -25.15 28.18
CA PHE A 219 -23.49 -24.87 27.53
C PHE A 219 -22.49 -24.27 28.52
N SER A 220 -21.39 -24.99 28.70
CA SER A 220 -20.23 -24.58 29.46
C SER A 220 -19.04 -24.44 28.51
N GLN A 221 -18.15 -23.49 28.78
CA GLN A 221 -17.00 -23.29 27.91
C GLN A 221 -16.03 -24.50 27.88
N SER A 222 -16.10 -25.39 28.88
CA SER A 222 -15.36 -26.67 28.89
C SER A 222 -15.87 -27.68 27.86
N ASP A 223 -17.03 -27.44 27.26
CA ASP A 223 -17.62 -28.29 26.22
C ASP A 223 -17.00 -28.00 24.84
N LEU A 224 -16.17 -26.95 24.73
CA LEU A 224 -15.37 -26.67 23.53
C LEU A 224 -14.06 -27.46 23.61
N SER A 225 -13.95 -28.59 22.91
CA SER A 225 -12.67 -29.33 22.85
C SER A 225 -11.64 -28.60 21.97
N ALA A 226 -10.35 -28.75 22.29
CA ALA A 226 -9.24 -28.19 21.51
C ALA A 226 -9.18 -28.76 20.07
N ASP A 227 -9.81 -29.90 19.85
CA ASP A 227 -9.84 -30.71 18.64
C ASP A 227 -10.78 -30.12 17.57
N GLY A 228 -11.61 -29.15 17.96
CA GLY A 228 -12.62 -28.50 17.13
C GLY A 228 -14.03 -29.09 17.25
N HIS A 229 -14.19 -30.19 18.00
CA HIS A 229 -15.51 -30.71 18.35
C HIS A 229 -16.06 -29.98 19.56
N ILE A 230 -17.34 -29.63 19.51
CA ILE A 230 -18.07 -29.20 20.70
C ILE A 230 -18.58 -30.50 21.33
N ASP A 231 -17.90 -30.92 22.40
CA ASP A 231 -18.21 -32.13 23.13
C ASP A 231 -19.39 -31.83 24.07
N LEU A 232 -20.60 -31.90 23.51
CA LEU A 232 -21.83 -31.88 24.30
C LEU A 232 -22.04 -33.26 24.91
N THR A 233 -21.26 -33.59 25.93
CA THR A 233 -21.47 -34.81 26.69
C THR A 233 -22.74 -34.62 27.56
N VAL A 234 -23.86 -35.14 27.08
CA VAL A 234 -25.10 -35.32 27.86
C VAL A 234 -24.89 -36.33 28.98
#